data_AF-A0ABC8LQZ6-F1
#
_entry.id   AF-A0ABC8LQZ6-F1
#
_cell.length_a   1.000
_cell.length_b   1.000
_cell.length_c   1.000
_cell.angle_alpha   90.00
_cell.angle_beta   90.00
_cell.angle_gamma   90.00
#
_symmetry.space_group_name_H-M   'P 1'
#
loop_
_entity.id
_entity.type
_entity.pdbx_description
1 polymer ?
#
loop_
_entity_poly.entity_id
_entity_poly.type
_entity_poly.pdbx_seq_one_letter_code
_entity_poly.pdbx_strand_id
1 'polypeptide(L)'
;MSSSSPFKRIVSLPLVALAVQLLFIHSVLSQSQDNAFLYHKCSDIEGNFTSRSPYESNLNSLFPRLSYRVPSNGFAALSTGNKPDNVNGLGLCRGDASPSNCRTCLATAIPELRTRCPNNKAGIIWYDNCLVKYSSTDFFGKIDYENRFYLYNVNNVSNPASFNTQTKALLTDLTKKATSGGNQKLFATGETSLGEKKLYGLVQCTRDLRSDSCKACLDGIIGELPNCCDGKEGGRVVGGTCNFRYEIYPFVKIA
;
A
#
# COMPACT_ATOMS: atom_id res chain seq x y z
N MET A 1 51.94 -55.03 27.72
CA MET A 1 50.98 -53.95 28.03
C MET A 1 50.67 -53.21 26.73
N SER A 2 49.43 -53.36 26.24
CA SER A 2 48.92 -52.72 25.03
C SER A 2 48.83 -51.21 25.18
N SER A 3 49.17 -50.47 24.13
CA SER A 3 48.70 -49.10 23.95
C SER A 3 48.20 -48.95 22.51
N SER A 4 46.89 -48.79 22.39
CA SER A 4 46.15 -48.58 21.15
C SER A 4 45.95 -47.09 20.89
N SER A 5 46.38 -46.59 19.73
CA SER A 5 46.05 -45.24 19.24
C SER A 5 44.75 -45.25 18.43
N PRO A 6 43.87 -44.23 18.52
CA PRO A 6 42.58 -44.25 17.86
C PRO A 6 42.67 -43.77 16.41
N PHE A 7 42.04 -44.54 15.50
CA PHE A 7 41.73 -44.10 14.14
C PHE A 7 40.69 -42.98 14.18
N LYS A 8 41.03 -41.80 13.62
CA LYS A 8 40.03 -40.76 13.31
C LYS A 8 39.21 -41.21 12.10
N ARG A 9 37.91 -41.45 12.30
CA ARG A 9 36.94 -41.63 11.20
C ARG A 9 36.64 -40.26 10.57
N ILE A 10 37.04 -40.09 9.32
CA ILE A 10 36.59 -38.98 8.48
C ILE A 10 35.18 -39.34 8.00
N VAL A 11 34.17 -38.60 8.49
CA VAL A 11 32.79 -38.72 8.02
C VAL A 11 32.68 -37.92 6.72
N SER A 12 32.72 -38.60 5.59
CA SER A 12 32.44 -38.01 4.28
C SER A 12 30.93 -37.75 4.17
N LEU A 13 30.51 -36.49 4.32
CA LEU A 13 29.14 -36.09 3.98
C LEU A 13 28.91 -36.31 2.46
N PRO A 14 27.80 -36.93 2.04
CA PRO A 14 27.54 -37.17 0.63
C PRO A 14 27.25 -35.82 -0.06
N LEU A 15 28.05 -35.48 -1.08
CA LEU A 15 27.86 -34.26 -1.90
C LEU A 15 26.42 -34.08 -2.42
N VAL A 16 25.66 -35.18 -2.52
CA VAL A 16 24.26 -35.20 -2.97
C VAL A 16 23.34 -34.39 -2.05
N ALA A 17 23.60 -34.36 -0.74
CA ALA A 17 22.76 -33.61 0.21
C ALA A 17 22.90 -32.08 0.05
N LEU A 18 24.08 -31.59 -0.34
CA LEU A 18 24.32 -30.18 -0.64
C LEU A 18 23.65 -29.74 -1.95
N ALA A 19 23.62 -30.61 -2.96
CA ALA A 19 22.98 -30.31 -4.24
C ALA A 19 21.45 -30.16 -4.11
N VAL A 20 20.82 -30.95 -3.24
CA VAL A 20 19.37 -30.84 -2.96
C VAL A 20 19.05 -29.53 -2.24
N GLN A 21 19.90 -29.08 -1.30
CA GLN A 21 19.73 -27.77 -0.64
C GLN A 21 19.91 -26.59 -1.60
N LEU A 22 20.78 -26.71 -2.62
CA LEU A 22 20.98 -25.68 -3.64
C LEU A 22 19.81 -25.58 -4.64
N LEU A 23 19.08 -26.68 -4.87
CA LEU A 23 17.85 -26.69 -5.68
C LEU A 23 16.67 -26.00 -4.98
N PHE A 24 16.64 -25.98 -3.64
CA PHE A 24 15.63 -25.23 -2.87
C PHE A 24 15.87 -23.71 -2.80
N ILE A 25 17.01 -23.21 -3.28
CA ILE A 25 17.36 -21.77 -3.23
C ILE A 25 16.94 -21.02 -4.51
N HIS A 26 16.49 -21.70 -5.57
CA HIS A 26 16.28 -21.09 -6.89
C HIS A 26 14.81 -20.83 -7.31
N SER A 27 13.90 -20.58 -6.37
CA SER A 27 12.55 -20.10 -6.73
C SER A 27 11.88 -19.20 -5.69
N VAL A 28 12.65 -18.35 -5.02
CA VAL A 28 12.07 -17.13 -4.45
C VAL A 28 12.11 -16.08 -5.55
N LEU A 29 11.04 -16.02 -6.36
CA LEU A 29 10.72 -14.79 -7.08
C LEU A 29 10.72 -13.68 -6.02
N SER A 30 11.77 -12.85 -6.02
CA SER A 30 11.86 -11.68 -5.17
C SER A 30 10.71 -10.76 -5.55
N GLN A 31 9.57 -10.90 -4.87
CA GLN A 31 8.59 -9.83 -4.80
C GLN A 31 9.33 -8.72 -4.06
N SER A 32 9.86 -7.74 -4.80
CA SER A 32 10.50 -6.57 -4.22
C SER A 32 9.52 -5.93 -3.23
N GLN A 33 9.70 -6.20 -1.93
CA GLN A 33 8.93 -5.61 -0.83
C GLN A 33 9.42 -4.18 -0.56
N ASP A 34 9.71 -3.43 -1.62
CA ASP A 34 10.28 -2.11 -1.50
C ASP A 34 9.19 -1.17 -0.99
N ASN A 35 9.44 -0.59 0.18
CA ASN A 35 8.63 0.50 0.71
C ASN A 35 8.97 1.81 -0.02
N ALA A 36 8.75 1.85 -1.34
CA ALA A 36 9.10 2.99 -2.17
C ALA A 36 8.22 4.21 -1.82
N PHE A 37 8.85 5.37 -1.64
CA PHE A 37 8.15 6.65 -1.56
C PHE A 37 7.43 6.92 -2.88
N LEU A 38 6.14 7.27 -2.84
CA LEU A 38 5.36 7.55 -4.04
C LEU A 38 5.13 9.05 -4.20
N TYR A 39 4.56 9.70 -3.18
CA TYR A 39 4.27 11.13 -3.23
C TYR A 39 3.92 11.67 -1.84
N HIS A 40 3.80 12.99 -1.73
CA HIS A 40 3.23 13.66 -0.56
C HIS A 40 2.49 14.93 -1.00
N LYS A 41 1.53 15.38 -0.18
CA LYS A 41 0.93 16.71 -0.31
C LYS A 41 0.76 17.32 1.08
N CYS A 42 1.07 18.60 1.18
CA CYS A 42 0.72 19.44 2.31
C CYS A 42 -0.44 20.33 1.88
N SER A 43 -1.49 20.44 2.70
CA SER A 43 -2.63 21.28 2.37
C SER A 43 -2.48 22.67 2.97
N ASP A 44 -2.77 23.67 2.17
CA ASP A 44 -2.83 25.07 2.60
C ASP A 44 -4.25 25.51 2.98
N ILE A 45 -5.27 24.67 2.70
CA ILE A 45 -6.70 24.98 2.92
C ILE A 45 -6.98 25.14 4.42
N GLU A 46 -6.47 24.23 5.24
CA GLU A 46 -6.62 24.27 6.70
C GLU A 46 -5.69 25.29 7.38
N GLY A 47 -4.75 25.85 6.63
CA GLY A 47 -3.74 26.79 7.11
C GLY A 47 -2.63 26.13 7.94
N ASN A 48 -1.85 26.98 8.61
CA ASN A 48 -0.69 26.56 9.39
C ASN A 48 -0.95 26.64 10.90
N PHE A 49 -0.35 25.73 11.66
CA PHE A 49 -0.25 25.83 13.10
C PHE A 49 1.07 26.50 13.49
N THR A 50 1.13 27.07 14.70
CA THR A 50 2.35 27.67 15.25
C THR A 50 3.11 26.68 16.11
N SER A 51 4.43 26.87 16.23
CA SER A 51 5.25 26.03 17.09
C SER A 51 4.76 26.07 18.54
N ARG A 52 4.73 24.90 19.19
CA ARG A 52 4.23 24.66 20.55
C ARG A 52 2.75 24.96 20.75
N SER A 53 1.98 25.03 19.65
CA SER A 53 0.52 25.16 19.73
C SER A 53 -0.13 23.88 20.29
N PRO A 54 -1.35 23.97 20.85
CA PRO A 54 -2.11 22.79 21.24
C PRO A 54 -2.34 21.84 20.06
N TYR A 55 -2.55 22.36 18.85
CA TYR A 55 -2.66 21.56 17.63
C TYR A 55 -1.40 20.71 17.39
N GLU A 56 -0.20 21.30 17.48
CA GLU A 56 1.06 20.56 17.34
C GLU A 56 1.19 19.46 18.40
N SER A 57 0.83 19.75 19.65
CA SER A 57 0.83 18.76 20.73
C SER A 57 -0.13 17.60 20.46
N ASN A 58 -1.33 17.89 19.94
CA ASN A 58 -2.32 16.88 19.57
C ASN A 58 -1.83 16.03 18.38
N LEU A 59 -1.16 16.64 17.40
CA LEU A 59 -0.57 15.94 16.25
C LEU A 59 0.58 15.02 16.69
N ASN A 60 1.46 15.51 17.56
CA ASN A 60 2.55 14.73 18.16
C ASN A 60 2.03 13.55 19.01
N SER A 61 0.84 13.69 19.58
CA SER A 61 0.18 12.60 20.33
C SER A 61 -0.56 11.61 19.42
N LEU A 62 -1.06 12.06 18.27
CA LEU A 62 -1.79 11.24 17.30
C LEU A 62 -0.88 10.22 16.60
N PHE A 63 0.28 10.64 16.13
CA PHE A 63 1.15 9.80 15.30
C PHE A 63 1.66 8.53 15.99
N PRO A 64 2.17 8.57 17.24
CA PRO A 64 2.55 7.34 17.95
C PRO A 64 1.38 6.35 18.12
N ARG A 65 0.15 6.86 18.30
CA ARG A 65 -1.05 6.00 18.39
C ARG A 65 -1.37 5.32 17.06
N LEU A 66 -1.18 6.00 15.93
CA LEU A 66 -1.29 5.38 14.61
C LEU A 66 -0.20 4.33 14.39
N SER A 67 1.07 4.66 14.68
CA SER A 67 2.19 3.71 14.59
C SER A 67 1.99 2.44 15.42
N TYR A 68 1.27 2.55 16.54
CA TYR A 68 0.93 1.41 17.39
C TYR A 68 -0.23 0.57 16.83
N ARG A 69 -1.33 1.21 16.40
CA ARG A 69 -2.57 0.49 16.02
C ARG A 69 -2.59 -0.03 14.58
N VAL A 70 -1.96 0.68 13.65
CA VAL A 70 -2.03 0.34 12.21
C VAL A 70 -1.36 -1.00 11.91
N PRO A 71 -0.17 -1.36 12.45
CA PRO A 71 0.50 -2.61 12.11
C PRO A 71 -0.26 -3.89 12.39
N SER A 72 -1.01 -3.96 13.49
CA SER A 72 -1.79 -5.16 13.84
C SER A 72 -3.08 -5.27 13.03
N ASN A 73 -3.70 -4.14 12.71
CA ASN A 73 -5.03 -4.10 12.11
C ASN A 73 -5.01 -3.81 10.60
N GLY A 74 -3.88 -3.38 10.05
CA GLY A 74 -3.72 -2.84 8.71
C GLY A 74 -4.32 -1.44 8.52
N PHE A 75 -5.04 -0.91 9.51
CA PHE A 75 -5.70 0.39 9.46
C PHE A 75 -6.01 0.92 10.87
N ALA A 76 -5.98 2.25 11.01
CA ALA A 76 -6.60 2.95 12.12
C ALA A 76 -7.00 4.36 11.69
N ALA A 77 -8.13 4.84 12.21
CA ALA A 77 -8.56 6.24 12.15
C ALA A 77 -8.76 6.74 13.58
N LEU A 78 -8.17 7.88 13.92
CA LEU A 78 -8.11 8.41 15.28
C LEU A 78 -8.27 9.92 15.27
N SER A 79 -8.91 10.44 16.32
CA SER A 79 -8.90 11.86 16.65
C SER A 79 -8.15 12.10 17.96
N THR A 80 -7.54 13.29 18.09
CA THR A 80 -6.86 13.75 19.31
C THR A 80 -7.19 15.22 19.55
N GLY A 81 -7.46 15.58 20.81
CA GLY A 81 -7.78 16.94 21.21
C GLY A 81 -9.23 17.35 20.98
N ASN A 82 -9.56 18.56 21.42
CA ASN A 82 -10.87 19.18 21.27
C ASN A 82 -10.77 20.41 20.34
N LYS A 83 -11.90 20.83 19.77
CA LYS A 83 -11.97 22.07 18.98
C LYS A 83 -11.48 23.26 19.82
N PRO A 84 -10.74 24.21 19.21
CA PRO A 84 -10.40 24.31 17.79
C PRO A 84 -9.12 23.56 17.35
N ASP A 85 -8.43 22.88 18.28
CA ASP A 85 -7.11 22.29 18.06
C ASP A 85 -7.14 20.77 17.82
N ASN A 86 -8.31 20.20 17.53
CA ASN A 86 -8.43 18.77 17.26
C ASN A 86 -7.67 18.39 15.99
N VAL A 87 -7.14 17.16 15.99
CA VAL A 87 -6.46 16.56 14.84
C VAL A 87 -7.14 15.23 14.53
N ASN A 88 -7.55 15.05 13.27
CA ASN A 88 -8.04 13.79 12.74
C ASN A 88 -6.94 13.17 11.89
N GLY A 89 -6.69 11.88 12.03
CA GLY A 89 -5.77 11.19 11.13
C GLY A 89 -6.02 9.71 11.01
N LEU A 90 -5.53 9.15 9.91
CA LEU A 90 -5.57 7.74 9.65
C LEU A 90 -4.24 7.23 9.08
N GLY A 91 -4.04 5.93 9.25
CA GLY A 91 -3.01 5.19 8.55
C GLY A 91 -3.62 3.94 7.94
N LEU A 92 -3.17 3.57 6.75
CA LEU A 92 -3.62 2.39 6.01
C LEU A 92 -2.39 1.69 5.45
N CYS A 93 -2.26 0.39 5.69
CA CYS A 93 -1.28 -0.45 5.00
C CYS A 93 -1.90 -1.15 3.80
N ARG A 94 -1.08 -1.49 2.81
CA ARG A 94 -1.52 -2.29 1.67
C ARG A 94 -2.10 -3.62 2.17
N GLY A 95 -3.22 -4.07 1.59
CA GLY A 95 -4.02 -5.16 2.17
C GLY A 95 -3.33 -6.54 2.26
N ASP A 96 -2.25 -6.74 1.49
CA ASP A 96 -1.38 -7.91 1.45
C ASP A 96 -0.03 -7.72 2.18
N ALA A 97 0.24 -6.53 2.73
CA ALA A 97 1.47 -6.26 3.48
C ALA A 97 1.48 -7.02 4.82
N SER A 98 2.64 -7.56 5.20
CA SER A 98 2.83 -8.17 6.51
C SER A 98 2.76 -7.10 7.62
N PRO A 99 2.43 -7.47 8.87
CA PRO A 99 2.52 -6.54 10.00
C PRO A 99 3.90 -5.87 10.16
N SER A 100 4.97 -6.57 9.80
CA SER A 100 6.34 -6.04 9.82
C SER A 100 6.56 -4.97 8.75
N ASN A 101 6.13 -5.22 7.51
CA ASN A 101 6.28 -4.27 6.42
C ASN A 101 5.40 -3.04 6.64
N CYS A 102 4.18 -3.26 7.16
CA CYS A 102 3.27 -2.19 7.56
C CYS A 102 3.87 -1.29 8.65
N ARG A 103 4.48 -1.89 9.70
CA ARG A 103 5.19 -1.15 10.76
C ARG A 103 6.36 -0.34 10.21
N THR A 104 7.19 -0.96 9.38
CA THR A 104 8.36 -0.30 8.76
C THR A 104 7.93 0.87 7.89
N CYS A 105 6.83 0.71 7.14
CA CYS A 105 6.27 1.78 6.32
C CYS A 105 5.83 2.97 7.16
N LEU A 106 5.02 2.73 8.20
CA LEU A 106 4.56 3.79 9.12
C LEU A 106 5.71 4.49 9.83
N ALA A 107 6.73 3.73 10.26
CA ALA A 107 7.92 4.27 10.92
C ALA A 107 8.75 5.19 9.99
N THR A 108 8.66 4.99 8.68
CA THR A 108 9.31 5.87 7.68
C THR A 108 8.41 7.04 7.31
N ALA A 109 7.14 6.75 7.03
CA ALA A 109 6.18 7.70 6.48
C ALA A 109 5.82 8.83 7.45
N ILE A 110 5.65 8.53 8.74
CA ILE A 110 5.23 9.54 9.73
C ILE A 110 6.31 10.63 9.94
N PRO A 111 7.58 10.29 10.23
CA PRO A 111 8.64 11.30 10.34
C PRO A 111 8.86 12.06 9.03
N GLU A 112 8.77 11.39 7.88
CA GLU A 112 8.94 12.04 6.59
C GLU A 112 7.80 13.01 6.29
N LEU A 113 6.56 12.66 6.63
CA LEU A 113 5.41 13.57 6.52
C LEU A 113 5.58 14.81 7.42
N ARG A 114 6.08 14.65 8.66
CA ARG A 114 6.41 15.79 9.53
C ARG A 114 7.48 16.70 8.94
N THR A 115 8.49 16.11 8.30
CA THR A 115 9.60 16.85 7.68
C THR A 115 9.13 17.63 6.46
N ARG A 116 8.28 17.01 5.64
CA ARG A 116 7.78 17.61 4.40
C ARG A 116 6.65 18.62 4.62
N CYS A 117 5.81 18.41 5.64
CA CYS A 117 4.74 19.31 6.04
C CYS A 117 4.99 19.83 7.47
N PRO A 118 5.94 20.76 7.65
CA PRO A 118 6.45 21.13 8.98
C PRO A 118 5.40 21.80 9.87
N ASN A 119 4.53 22.63 9.29
CA ASN A 119 3.58 23.46 10.01
C ASN A 119 2.13 23.42 9.44
N ASN A 120 1.87 22.64 8.40
CA ASN A 120 0.52 22.53 7.83
C ASN A 120 -0.43 21.81 8.78
N LYS A 121 -1.67 22.31 8.90
CA LYS A 121 -2.76 21.65 9.63
C LYS A 121 -3.40 20.48 8.88
N ALA A 122 -2.88 20.13 7.71
CA ALA A 122 -3.25 18.90 7.02
C ALA A 122 -2.13 18.46 6.08
N GLY A 123 -1.99 17.14 5.94
CA GLY A 123 -0.97 16.55 5.11
C GLY A 123 -1.22 15.05 4.90
N ILE A 124 -0.69 14.55 3.79
CA ILE A 124 -0.79 13.16 3.39
C ILE A 124 0.50 12.72 2.70
N ILE A 125 0.89 11.47 2.97
CA ILE A 125 2.04 10.82 2.34
C ILE A 125 1.67 9.41 1.89
N TRP A 126 2.21 9.00 0.75
CA TRP A 126 2.02 7.68 0.17
C TRP A 126 3.36 6.98 -0.04
N TYR A 127 3.41 5.73 0.39
CA TYR A 127 4.43 4.75 0.04
C TYR A 127 3.76 3.52 -0.56
N ASP A 128 4.54 2.65 -1.18
CA ASP A 128 4.01 1.42 -1.79
C ASP A 128 3.28 0.52 -0.76
N ASN A 129 3.73 0.50 0.50
CA ASN A 129 3.14 -0.34 1.54
C ASN A 129 2.15 0.38 2.48
N CYS A 130 2.06 1.71 2.46
CA CYS A 130 1.15 2.44 3.34
C CYS A 130 0.85 3.88 2.92
N LEU A 131 -0.23 4.41 3.48
CA LEU A 131 -0.65 5.80 3.43
C LEU A 131 -0.82 6.32 4.86
N VAL A 132 -0.45 7.57 5.10
CA VAL A 132 -0.73 8.30 6.35
C VAL A 132 -1.29 9.67 6.00
N LYS A 133 -2.42 10.04 6.63
CA LYS A 133 -3.11 11.31 6.40
C LYS A 133 -3.53 11.94 7.73
N TYR A 134 -3.41 13.25 7.85
CA TYR A 134 -3.99 14.02 8.96
C TYR A 134 -4.61 15.34 8.47
N SER A 135 -5.55 15.89 9.23
CA SER A 135 -6.14 17.22 9.03
C SER A 135 -6.78 17.75 10.33
N SER A 136 -6.86 19.07 10.47
CA SER A 136 -7.72 19.72 11.49
C SER A 136 -9.21 19.56 11.20
N THR A 137 -9.57 19.35 9.93
CA THR A 137 -10.93 19.13 9.46
C THR A 137 -11.29 17.64 9.56
N ASP A 138 -12.55 17.34 9.86
CA ASP A 138 -13.03 15.95 9.85
C ASP A 138 -13.31 15.48 8.42
N PHE A 139 -12.54 14.49 7.99
CA PHE A 139 -12.60 13.87 6.67
C PHE A 139 -13.02 12.40 6.69
N PHE A 140 -13.34 11.82 7.86
CA PHE A 140 -13.66 10.39 7.94
C PHE A 140 -14.96 10.05 7.22
N GLY A 141 -14.96 8.93 6.50
CA GLY A 141 -16.13 8.42 5.79
C GLY A 141 -16.50 9.21 4.53
N LYS A 142 -15.65 10.16 4.10
CA LYS A 142 -15.86 10.99 2.90
C LYS A 142 -14.84 10.63 1.83
N ILE A 143 -15.28 10.59 0.57
CA ILE A 143 -14.37 10.39 -0.57
C ILE A 143 -13.46 11.60 -0.72
N ASP A 144 -12.16 11.35 -0.89
CA ASP A 144 -11.15 12.39 -1.10
C ASP A 144 -10.96 12.62 -2.60
N TYR A 145 -11.46 13.75 -3.09
CA TYR A 145 -11.33 14.17 -4.48
C TYR A 145 -10.10 15.06 -4.73
N GLU A 146 -9.49 15.63 -3.69
CA GLU A 146 -8.39 16.60 -3.78
C GLU A 146 -7.01 15.90 -3.93
N ASN A 147 -6.89 14.76 -3.27
CA ASN A 147 -5.67 13.98 -3.29
C ASN A 147 -5.75 12.90 -4.36
N ARG A 148 -5.16 13.19 -5.52
CA ARG A 148 -5.04 12.27 -6.66
C ARG A 148 -3.73 12.49 -7.42
N PHE A 149 -3.10 11.40 -7.85
CA PHE A 149 -1.97 11.42 -8.80
C PHE A 149 -1.86 10.07 -9.54
N TYR A 150 -1.07 10.07 -10.61
CA TYR A 150 -0.91 8.94 -11.50
C TYR A 150 0.54 8.46 -11.51
N LEU A 151 0.72 7.14 -11.60
CA LEU A 151 2.01 6.52 -11.87
C LEU A 151 1.81 5.47 -12.95
N TYR A 152 2.75 5.31 -13.86
CA TYR A 152 2.64 4.33 -14.92
C TYR A 152 4.00 3.78 -15.32
N ASN A 153 3.98 2.57 -15.86
CA ASN A 153 5.13 1.98 -16.51
C ASN A 153 5.45 2.78 -17.78
N VAL A 154 6.73 3.04 -18.03
CA VAL A 154 7.17 3.79 -19.21
C VAL A 154 6.92 3.01 -20.51
N ASN A 155 6.95 1.68 -20.44
CA ASN A 155 6.73 0.78 -21.57
C ASN A 155 5.26 0.73 -22.00
N ASN A 156 5.06 0.45 -23.28
CA ASN A 156 3.75 0.32 -23.89
C ASN A 156 3.45 -1.13 -24.26
N VAL A 157 2.17 -1.50 -24.21
CA VAL A 157 1.66 -2.75 -24.76
C VAL A 157 1.46 -2.62 -26.28
N SER A 158 1.43 -3.77 -26.98
CA SER A 158 1.26 -3.79 -28.44
C SER A 158 -0.16 -3.45 -28.91
N ASN A 159 -1.19 -3.76 -28.13
CA ASN A 159 -2.59 -3.47 -28.45
C ASN A 159 -3.29 -2.72 -27.30
N PRO A 160 -3.15 -1.38 -27.23
CA PRO A 160 -3.71 -0.56 -26.15
C PRO A 160 -5.23 -0.73 -25.96
N ALA A 161 -6.01 -0.75 -27.04
CA ALA A 161 -7.46 -0.83 -26.97
C ALA A 161 -7.96 -2.12 -26.29
N SER A 162 -7.41 -3.27 -26.70
CA SER A 162 -7.73 -4.56 -26.08
C SER A 162 -7.24 -4.64 -24.63
N PHE A 163 -6.01 -4.16 -24.37
CA PHE A 163 -5.41 -4.20 -23.05
C PHE A 163 -6.16 -3.33 -22.03
N ASN A 164 -6.54 -2.11 -22.41
CA ASN A 164 -7.30 -1.20 -21.55
C ASN A 164 -8.68 -1.78 -21.21
N THR A 165 -9.36 -2.40 -22.18
CA THR A 165 -10.64 -3.09 -21.97
C THR A 165 -10.50 -4.20 -20.92
N GLN A 166 -9.48 -5.05 -21.06
CA GLN A 166 -9.21 -6.15 -20.12
C GLN A 166 -8.79 -5.64 -18.74
N THR A 167 -8.01 -4.56 -18.69
CA THR A 167 -7.62 -3.90 -17.43
C THR A 167 -8.82 -3.35 -16.69
N LYS A 168 -9.70 -2.62 -17.39
CA LYS A 168 -10.93 -2.09 -16.80
C LYS A 168 -11.84 -3.22 -16.31
N ALA A 169 -11.95 -4.31 -17.06
CA ALA A 169 -12.73 -5.48 -16.66
C ALA A 169 -12.18 -6.13 -15.37
N LEU A 170 -10.86 -6.37 -15.31
CA LEU A 170 -10.19 -6.91 -14.12
C LEU A 170 -10.43 -6.00 -12.91
N LEU A 171 -10.13 -4.71 -13.01
CA LEU A 171 -10.28 -3.77 -11.90
C LEU A 171 -11.75 -3.66 -11.44
N THR A 172 -12.71 -3.73 -12.36
CA THR A 172 -14.14 -3.74 -12.02
C THR A 172 -14.54 -5.01 -11.26
N ASP A 173 -14.00 -6.17 -11.63
CA ASP A 173 -14.21 -7.42 -10.87
C ASP A 173 -13.60 -7.33 -9.47
N LEU A 174 -12.38 -6.80 -9.36
CA LEU A 174 -11.72 -6.59 -8.08
C LEU A 174 -12.50 -5.61 -7.19
N THR A 175 -13.09 -4.56 -7.76
CA THR A 175 -13.97 -3.64 -7.02
C THR A 175 -15.14 -4.40 -6.39
N LYS A 176 -15.81 -5.29 -7.14
CA LYS A 176 -16.92 -6.10 -6.59
C LYS A 176 -16.45 -6.98 -5.42
N LYS A 177 -15.28 -7.61 -5.55
CA LYS A 177 -14.67 -8.44 -4.48
C LYS A 177 -14.30 -7.61 -3.26
N ALA A 178 -13.68 -6.44 -3.45
CA ALA A 178 -13.26 -5.54 -2.39
C ALA A 178 -14.46 -5.00 -1.59
N THR A 179 -15.59 -4.75 -2.25
CA THR A 179 -16.79 -4.16 -1.62
C THR A 179 -17.85 -5.19 -1.24
N SER A 180 -17.56 -6.48 -1.34
CA SER A 180 -18.48 -7.55 -0.98
C SER A 180 -18.78 -7.57 0.52
N GLY A 181 -20.01 -7.95 0.89
CA GLY A 181 -20.45 -8.06 2.28
C GLY A 181 -19.68 -9.17 3.00
N GLY A 182 -18.60 -8.81 3.70
CA GLY A 182 -17.69 -9.75 4.36
C GLY A 182 -16.23 -9.33 4.24
N ASN A 183 -15.87 -8.56 3.20
CA ASN A 183 -14.52 -8.06 3.04
C ASN A 183 -14.28 -6.78 3.86
N GLN A 184 -13.91 -6.98 5.12
CA GLN A 184 -13.62 -5.86 6.04
C GLN A 184 -12.36 -5.07 5.67
N LYS A 185 -11.50 -5.60 4.79
CA LYS A 185 -10.26 -4.92 4.37
C LYS A 185 -10.51 -3.89 3.27
N LEU A 186 -11.66 -3.94 2.57
CA LEU A 186 -11.93 -3.14 1.37
C LEU A 186 -10.77 -3.21 0.36
N PHE A 187 -10.26 -4.43 0.17
CA PHE A 187 -9.07 -4.72 -0.62
C PHE A 187 -9.30 -6.00 -1.42
N ALA A 188 -8.86 -6.02 -2.67
CA ALA A 188 -8.84 -7.22 -3.49
C ALA A 188 -7.66 -7.20 -4.45
N THR A 189 -7.14 -8.40 -4.72
CA THR A 189 -6.13 -8.66 -5.75
C THR A 189 -6.65 -9.72 -6.70
N GLY A 190 -6.05 -9.81 -7.88
CA GLY A 190 -6.35 -10.87 -8.83
C GLY A 190 -5.55 -10.73 -10.10
N GLU A 191 -5.77 -11.68 -10.99
CA GLU A 191 -5.10 -11.73 -12.28
C GLU A 191 -6.06 -12.20 -13.37
N THR A 192 -5.73 -11.86 -14.62
CA THR A 192 -6.37 -12.44 -15.81
C THR A 192 -5.31 -12.78 -16.85
N SER A 193 -5.57 -13.79 -17.67
CA SER A 193 -4.70 -14.14 -18.80
C SER A 193 -4.82 -13.10 -19.91
N LEU A 194 -3.69 -12.75 -20.52
CA LEU A 194 -3.55 -11.98 -21.76
C LEU A 194 -2.91 -12.85 -22.86
N GLY A 195 -3.16 -14.17 -22.84
CA GLY A 195 -2.47 -15.14 -23.67
C GLY A 195 -1.24 -15.71 -22.95
N GLU A 196 -0.04 -15.42 -23.45
CA GLU A 196 1.22 -15.88 -22.85
C GLU A 196 1.63 -15.07 -21.61
N LYS A 197 1.07 -13.86 -21.45
CA LYS A 197 1.29 -12.99 -20.29
C LYS A 197 0.06 -12.98 -19.38
N LYS A 198 0.25 -12.53 -18.15
CA LYS A 198 -0.83 -12.25 -17.20
C LYS A 198 -0.89 -10.76 -16.89
N LEU A 199 -2.10 -10.27 -16.64
CA LEU A 199 -2.34 -8.96 -16.07
C LEU A 199 -2.70 -9.13 -14.60
N TYR A 200 -1.98 -8.44 -13.73
CA TYR A 200 -2.18 -8.43 -12.29
C TYR A 200 -2.85 -7.12 -11.89
N GLY A 201 -3.76 -7.19 -10.91
CA GLY A 201 -4.46 -6.02 -10.40
C GLY A 201 -4.60 -6.03 -8.88
N LEU A 202 -4.63 -4.84 -8.29
CA LEU A 202 -5.14 -4.60 -6.95
C LEU A 202 -6.07 -3.39 -6.96
N VAL A 203 -7.02 -3.41 -6.03
CA VAL A 203 -7.82 -2.24 -5.65
C VAL A 203 -7.87 -2.16 -4.13
N GLN A 204 -7.93 -0.95 -3.59
CA GLN A 204 -8.00 -0.73 -2.15
C GLN A 204 -8.72 0.56 -1.80
N CYS A 205 -9.50 0.54 -0.71
CA CYS A 205 -10.03 1.73 -0.05
C CYS A 205 -9.49 1.88 1.38
N THR A 206 -9.54 3.10 1.92
CA THR A 206 -9.43 3.34 3.35
C THR A 206 -10.67 2.78 4.05
N ARG A 207 -10.47 2.24 5.26
CA ARG A 207 -11.50 1.46 5.98
C ARG A 207 -12.41 2.31 6.86
N ASP A 208 -12.31 3.63 6.76
CA ASP A 208 -13.31 4.58 7.26
C ASP A 208 -14.50 4.75 6.29
N LEU A 209 -14.36 4.31 5.03
CA LEU A 209 -15.46 4.29 4.07
C LEU A 209 -16.42 3.11 4.28
N ARG A 210 -17.68 3.34 3.95
CA ARG A 210 -18.68 2.27 3.71
C ARG A 210 -18.43 1.60 2.36
N SER A 211 -18.90 0.37 2.18
CA SER A 211 -18.69 -0.41 0.95
C SER A 211 -19.23 0.28 -0.32
N ASP A 212 -20.35 0.98 -0.23
CA ASP A 212 -20.94 1.78 -1.32
C ASP A 212 -20.05 2.97 -1.71
N SER A 213 -19.53 3.68 -0.71
CA SER A 213 -18.61 4.82 -0.90
C SER A 213 -17.26 4.35 -1.45
N CYS A 214 -16.76 3.21 -0.97
CA CYS A 214 -15.57 2.58 -1.53
C CYS A 214 -15.78 2.19 -3.00
N LYS A 215 -16.92 1.58 -3.32
CA LYS A 215 -17.28 1.24 -4.71
C LYS A 215 -17.31 2.48 -5.60
N ALA A 216 -17.99 3.54 -5.16
CA ALA A 216 -18.07 4.79 -5.91
C ALA A 216 -16.70 5.42 -6.13
N CYS A 217 -15.81 5.39 -5.13
CA CYS A 217 -14.44 5.86 -5.26
C CYS A 217 -13.66 5.06 -6.31
N LEU A 218 -13.70 3.72 -6.22
CA LEU A 218 -13.01 2.82 -7.13
C LEU A 218 -13.54 2.92 -8.57
N ASP A 219 -14.87 2.93 -8.75
CA ASP A 219 -15.49 3.15 -10.06
C ASP A 219 -15.06 4.49 -10.66
N GLY A 220 -14.98 5.54 -9.83
CA GLY A 220 -14.54 6.87 -10.22
C GLY A 220 -13.11 6.88 -10.77
N ILE A 221 -12.16 6.29 -10.05
CA ILE A 221 -10.77 6.24 -10.52
C ILE A 221 -10.58 5.29 -11.71
N ILE A 222 -11.30 4.16 -11.76
CA ILE A 222 -11.29 3.24 -12.91
C ILE A 222 -11.87 3.94 -14.15
N GLY A 223 -12.83 4.84 -13.97
CA GLY A 223 -13.39 5.68 -15.02
C GLY A 223 -12.37 6.60 -15.71
N GLU A 224 -11.21 6.84 -15.09
CA GLU A 224 -10.13 7.63 -15.67
C GLU A 224 -9.29 6.87 -16.69
N LEU A 225 -9.50 5.56 -16.84
CA LEU A 225 -8.96 4.81 -17.96
C LEU A 225 -9.70 5.19 -19.26
N PRO A 226 -8.96 5.45 -20.36
CA PRO A 226 -7.52 5.21 -20.50
C PRO A 226 -6.63 6.41 -20.12
N ASN A 227 -7.18 7.61 -19.93
CA ASN A 227 -6.43 8.87 -19.80
C ASN A 227 -5.28 8.87 -18.77
N CYS A 228 -5.39 8.16 -17.64
CA CYS A 228 -4.30 8.06 -16.65
C CYS A 228 -3.02 7.39 -17.20
N CYS A 229 -3.20 6.45 -18.12
CA CYS A 229 -2.24 5.35 -18.31
C CYS A 229 -2.50 4.51 -19.58
N ASP A 230 -2.95 5.17 -20.66
CA ASP A 230 -3.35 4.54 -21.93
C ASP A 230 -2.23 3.67 -22.51
N GLY A 231 -2.51 2.38 -22.68
CA GLY A 231 -1.60 1.44 -23.33
C GLY A 231 -0.31 1.17 -22.55
N LYS A 232 -0.23 1.57 -21.27
CA LYS A 232 0.94 1.30 -20.43
C LYS A 232 0.92 -0.11 -19.89
N GLU A 233 2.08 -0.76 -19.82
CA GLU A 233 2.24 -2.11 -19.25
C GLU A 233 1.85 -2.17 -17.76
N GLY A 234 1.82 -1.03 -17.08
CA GLY A 234 1.39 -0.88 -15.71
C GLY A 234 0.90 0.53 -15.44
N GLY A 235 -0.02 0.67 -14.50
CA GLY A 235 -0.67 1.95 -14.20
C GLY A 235 -1.27 1.97 -12.81
N ARG A 236 -1.28 3.16 -12.21
CA ARG A 236 -1.85 3.45 -10.90
C ARG A 236 -2.60 4.76 -10.94
N VAL A 237 -3.81 4.75 -10.40
CA VAL A 237 -4.47 5.96 -9.90
C VAL A 237 -4.45 5.86 -8.38
N VAL A 238 -3.74 6.80 -7.75
CA VAL A 238 -3.54 6.81 -6.30
C VAL A 238 -4.27 8.00 -5.71
N GLY A 239 -5.25 7.72 -4.85
CA GLY A 239 -6.05 8.72 -4.15
C GLY A 239 -5.82 8.77 -2.64
N GLY A 240 -6.47 9.73 -1.97
CA GLY A 240 -6.50 9.82 -0.51
C GLY A 240 -7.40 8.80 0.18
N THR A 241 -8.36 8.22 -0.55
CA THR A 241 -9.34 7.25 0.00
C THR A 241 -9.42 5.93 -0.75
N CYS A 242 -9.05 5.90 -2.03
CA CYS A 242 -8.96 4.65 -2.78
C CYS A 242 -7.85 4.70 -3.82
N ASN A 243 -7.40 3.54 -4.26
CA ASN A 243 -6.40 3.40 -5.32
C ASN A 243 -6.60 2.09 -6.08
N PHE A 244 -6.05 2.05 -7.29
CA PHE A 244 -5.76 0.80 -7.97
C PHE A 244 -4.31 0.79 -8.47
N ARG A 245 -3.82 -0.42 -8.74
CA ARG A 245 -2.59 -0.65 -9.51
C ARG A 245 -2.81 -1.87 -10.40
N TYR A 246 -2.29 -1.82 -11.61
CA TYR A 246 -2.12 -2.98 -12.47
C TYR A 246 -0.71 -3.05 -13.04
N GLU A 247 -0.24 -4.26 -13.34
CA GLU A 247 1.07 -4.54 -13.94
C GLU A 247 1.01 -5.85 -14.72
N ILE A 248 1.93 -6.05 -15.67
CA ILE A 248 2.11 -7.34 -16.37
C ILE A 248 3.09 -8.31 -15.66
N TYR A 249 3.56 -7.96 -14.46
CA TYR A 249 4.40 -8.80 -13.61
C TYR A 249 3.78 -8.93 -12.22
N PRO A 250 4.07 -10.01 -11.47
CA PRO A 250 3.52 -10.20 -10.14
C PRO A 250 4.08 -9.16 -9.16
N PHE A 251 3.20 -8.39 -8.52
CA PHE A 251 3.55 -7.39 -7.48
C PHE A 251 2.71 -7.52 -6.20
N VAL A 252 1.77 -8.45 -6.19
CA VAL A 252 0.86 -8.76 -5.09
C VAL A 252 0.78 -10.26 -4.85
N LYS A 253 0.39 -10.63 -3.63
CA LYS A 253 -0.10 -11.98 -3.35
C LYS A 253 -1.51 -12.12 -3.92
N ILE A 254 -1.72 -13.13 -4.75
CA ILE A 254 -3.04 -13.46 -5.29
C ILE A 254 -3.80 -14.25 -4.23
N ALA A 255 -5.03 -13.81 -3.96
CA ALA A 255 -5.95 -14.42 -3.00
C ALA A 255 -6.89 -15.41 -3.67
#